data_AF-A0A8H6WD15-F1
#
_entry.id   AF-A0A8H6WD15-F1
#
_cell.length_a   1.000
_cell.length_b   1.000
_cell.length_c   1.000
_cell.angle_alpha   90.00
_cell.angle_beta   90.00
_cell.angle_gamma   90.00
#
_symmetry.space_group_name_H-M   'P 1'
#
loop_
_entity.id
_entity.type
_entity.pdbx_description
1 polymer ?
#
loop_
_entity_poly.entity_id
_entity_poly.type
_entity_poly.pdbx_seq_one_letter_code
_entity_poly.pdbx_strand_id
1 'polypeptide(L)'
;MLLPSFLRLSLILLSSRVWAYPAGNEERDLVPTRTTEAVARAAPPNCFPALGFTMPSSVPSSLTNWWCDRATEYAFVGFSYEVTDCQSLSQLRTDFKNIRNTFKGRYIRMYGFCDNDGFYNNVVQAAWEAGIGVHALIWFGFDGTDEWIGRRDALFGILHSNPKAKFVTRVLQFGSEPLYDNVLSASSLAAQVTAAKANLSSLQIPVTISEMAYGYQERSSSQKVMDAIDLIDAHMLPFFSTEASTVANNSWPIVLTDLDWFVDNGEGKKIYLSENGWPSVTSSGVQPNSPSAVANVQNEHVVLIPTVVNAL
;
A
#
# COMPACT_ATOMS: atom_id res chain seq x y z
N MET A 1 -13.46 36.39 -7.25
CA MET A 1 -13.97 35.22 -6.50
C MET A 1 -13.07 34.05 -6.95
N LEU A 2 -11.93 33.90 -6.28
CA LEU A 2 -10.85 32.99 -6.65
C LEU A 2 -10.82 31.87 -5.60
N LEU A 3 -11.05 30.62 -6.03
CA LEU A 3 -10.82 29.45 -5.19
C LEU A 3 -9.31 29.28 -4.98
N PRO A 4 -8.81 29.12 -3.74
CA PRO A 4 -7.42 28.76 -3.51
C PRO A 4 -7.23 27.26 -3.72
N SER A 5 -6.17 26.90 -4.43
CA SER A 5 -5.66 25.55 -4.60
C SER A 5 -5.21 24.98 -3.24
N PHE A 6 -6.01 24.06 -2.69
CA PHE A 6 -5.65 23.09 -1.65
C PHE A 6 -4.88 21.92 -2.32
N LEU A 7 -4.01 21.12 -1.70
CA LEU A 7 -3.23 21.13 -0.47
C LEU A 7 -2.14 20.04 -0.73
N ARG A 8 -0.86 20.25 -0.37
CA ARG A 8 0.21 19.26 -0.62
C ARG A 8 0.27 18.24 0.53
N LEU A 9 -0.04 16.98 0.26
CA LEU A 9 0.05 15.88 1.22
C LEU A 9 1.43 15.21 1.13
N SER A 10 2.42 15.79 1.80
CA SER A 10 3.70 15.12 2.03
C SER A 10 3.69 14.52 3.41
N LEU A 11 3.42 13.21 3.51
CA LEU A 11 3.75 12.42 4.68
C LEU A 11 5.28 12.30 4.77
N ILE A 12 5.94 13.34 5.26
CA ILE A 12 7.36 13.30 5.57
C ILE A 12 7.51 12.51 6.87
N LEU A 13 7.85 11.23 6.76
CA LEU A 13 8.41 10.45 7.86
C LEU A 13 9.81 11.01 8.17
N LEU A 14 9.85 12.13 8.90
CA LEU A 14 11.09 12.65 9.49
C LEU A 14 11.57 11.64 10.53
N SER A 15 12.57 10.84 10.15
CA SER A 15 13.50 10.09 11.01
C SER A 15 12.99 9.82 12.44
N SER A 16 11.91 9.07 12.58
CA SER A 16 11.39 8.66 13.88
C SER A 16 11.61 7.17 13.99
N ARG A 17 12.35 6.77 15.03
CA ARG A 17 12.51 5.36 15.39
C ARG A 17 11.12 4.82 15.69
N VAL A 18 10.52 4.09 14.75
CA VAL A 18 9.27 3.37 14.97
C VAL A 18 9.55 2.28 16.01
N TRP A 19 8.87 2.33 17.14
CA TRP A 19 8.87 1.25 18.12
C TRP A 19 7.59 0.44 17.95
N ALA A 20 7.63 -0.64 17.17
CA ALA A 20 6.56 -1.63 17.21
C ALA A 20 6.86 -2.63 18.34
N TYR A 21 5.95 -2.73 19.29
CA TYR A 21 6.00 -3.76 20.34
C TYR A 21 5.11 -4.94 19.94
N PRO A 22 5.49 -6.19 20.27
CA PRO A 22 4.65 -7.35 20.00
C PRO A 22 3.35 -7.24 20.80
N ALA A 23 2.20 -7.37 20.10
CA ALA A 23 0.88 -7.39 20.72
C ALA A 23 0.77 -8.60 21.66
N GLY A 24 0.36 -8.34 22.91
CA GLY A 24 -0.01 -9.39 23.86
C GLY A 24 -1.29 -10.10 23.43
N ASN A 25 -1.32 -11.42 23.64
CA ASN A 25 -2.44 -12.28 23.32
C ASN A 25 -3.66 -11.95 24.19
N GLU A 26 -4.68 -11.31 23.62
CA GLU A 26 -6.05 -11.43 24.10
C GLU A 26 -6.92 -12.00 22.96
N GLU A 27 -7.18 -13.31 23.04
CA GLU A 27 -8.23 -13.96 22.25
C GLU A 27 -9.59 -13.43 22.72
N ARG A 28 -10.38 -12.88 21.79
CA ARG A 28 -11.83 -12.74 21.95
C ARG A 28 -12.53 -13.68 20.98
N ASP A 29 -13.36 -14.55 21.54
CA ASP A 29 -14.16 -15.53 20.83
C ASP A 29 -15.10 -14.85 19.82
N LEU A 30 -14.91 -15.15 18.52
CA LEU A 30 -15.85 -14.80 17.47
C LEU A 30 -16.76 -15.98 17.17
N VAL A 31 -18.07 -15.71 17.18
CA VAL A 31 -19.18 -16.63 16.93
C VAL A 31 -19.16 -17.14 15.47
N PRO A 32 -19.44 -18.44 15.20
CA PRO A 32 -19.34 -18.99 13.85
C PRO A 32 -20.60 -18.73 13.02
N THR A 33 -20.44 -18.07 11.87
CA THR A 33 -21.49 -17.97 10.85
C THR A 33 -21.14 -18.87 9.66
N ARG A 34 -22.14 -19.62 9.18
CA ARG A 34 -22.06 -20.71 8.19
C ARG A 34 -21.30 -20.34 6.91
N THR A 35 -20.33 -21.19 6.58
CA THR A 35 -19.54 -21.19 5.34
C THR A 35 -20.23 -21.97 4.22
N THR A 36 -20.27 -21.40 3.02
CA THR A 36 -20.07 -22.18 1.78
C THR A 36 -18.56 -22.25 1.55
N GLU A 37 -17.94 -23.27 2.12
CA GLU A 37 -16.51 -23.54 2.04
C GLU A 37 -16.07 -23.84 0.60
N ALA A 38 -15.50 -22.84 -0.07
CA ALA A 38 -14.37 -23.11 -0.93
C ALA A 38 -13.27 -23.68 -0.01
N VAL A 39 -12.91 -24.95 -0.21
CA VAL A 39 -11.81 -25.58 0.53
C VAL A 39 -10.56 -24.77 0.26
N ALA A 40 -10.21 -23.86 1.17
CA ALA A 40 -8.97 -23.13 1.14
C ALA A 40 -7.85 -24.16 1.17
N ARG A 41 -7.17 -24.38 0.04
CA ARG A 41 -5.94 -25.16 0.03
C ARG A 41 -5.03 -24.56 1.08
N ALA A 42 -4.64 -25.33 2.07
CA ALA A 42 -3.64 -24.91 3.05
C ALA A 42 -2.44 -24.34 2.28
N ALA A 43 -2.09 -23.09 2.55
CA ALA A 43 -0.96 -22.44 1.87
C ALA A 43 0.28 -23.34 2.03
N PRO A 44 1.10 -23.51 0.98
CA PRO A 44 2.31 -24.31 1.09
C PRO A 44 3.12 -23.81 2.28
N PRO A 45 3.57 -24.69 3.19
CA PRO A 45 4.54 -24.28 4.18
C PRO A 45 5.77 -23.76 3.41
N ASN A 46 6.09 -22.48 3.57
CA ASN A 46 7.19 -21.77 2.90
C ASN A 46 6.89 -21.18 1.50
N CYS A 47 5.80 -20.41 1.36
CA CYS A 47 5.62 -19.45 0.26
C CYS A 47 6.15 -18.04 0.63
N PHE A 48 6.51 -17.24 -0.37
CA PHE A 48 6.94 -15.85 -0.19
C PHE A 48 5.75 -14.88 -0.06
N PRO A 49 5.76 -13.89 0.85
CA PRO A 49 6.83 -13.51 1.78
C PRO A 49 6.59 -13.97 3.24
N ALA A 50 6.05 -15.18 3.47
CA ALA A 50 5.83 -15.68 4.83
C ALA A 50 7.10 -15.56 5.71
N LEU A 51 6.95 -15.36 7.02
CA LEU A 51 8.09 -15.09 7.91
C LEU A 51 9.15 -16.20 7.93
N GLY A 52 8.74 -17.45 7.72
CA GLY A 52 9.64 -18.61 7.60
C GLY A 52 10.23 -18.82 6.21
N PHE A 53 9.83 -18.04 5.20
CA PHE A 53 10.36 -18.17 3.85
C PHE A 53 11.83 -17.77 3.80
N THR A 54 12.65 -18.60 3.16
CA THR A 54 14.07 -18.32 2.89
C THR A 54 14.24 -18.02 1.40
N MET A 55 14.77 -16.83 1.09
CA MET A 55 15.08 -16.46 -0.29
C MET A 55 16.15 -17.40 -0.88
N PRO A 56 15.93 -17.96 -2.09
CA PRO A 56 16.91 -18.82 -2.74
C PRO A 56 18.15 -18.01 -3.15
N SER A 57 19.29 -18.70 -3.23
CA SER A 57 20.56 -18.09 -3.68
C SER A 57 20.56 -17.76 -5.17
N SER A 58 19.76 -18.47 -5.97
CA SER A 58 19.58 -18.26 -7.41
C SER A 58 18.14 -17.87 -7.74
N VAL A 59 17.97 -17.07 -8.80
CA VAL A 59 16.64 -16.68 -9.29
C VAL A 59 15.93 -17.90 -9.88
N PRO A 60 14.71 -18.26 -9.41
CA PRO A 60 13.95 -19.36 -9.98
C PRO A 60 13.55 -19.10 -11.45
N SER A 61 13.25 -20.16 -12.18
CA SER A 61 12.75 -20.05 -13.56
C SER A 61 11.25 -19.69 -13.64
N SER A 62 10.47 -19.98 -12.59
CA SER A 62 9.01 -19.77 -12.58
C SER A 62 8.48 -19.27 -11.24
N LEU A 63 7.30 -18.64 -11.26
CA LEU A 63 6.55 -18.18 -10.08
C LEU A 63 5.64 -19.26 -9.46
N THR A 64 5.70 -20.51 -9.95
CA THR A 64 4.86 -21.60 -9.46
C THR A 64 5.07 -21.81 -7.97
N ASN A 65 4.00 -21.68 -7.16
CA ASN A 65 4.05 -21.75 -5.70
C ASN A 65 4.99 -20.74 -5.03
N TRP A 66 5.35 -19.65 -5.72
CA TRP A 66 6.22 -18.62 -5.17
C TRP A 66 5.46 -17.78 -4.15
N TRP A 67 4.39 -17.13 -4.57
CA TRP A 67 3.60 -16.25 -3.72
C TRP A 67 2.67 -17.03 -2.81
N CYS A 68 2.54 -16.57 -1.56
CA CYS A 68 1.46 -17.00 -0.69
C CYS A 68 0.11 -16.60 -1.26
N ASP A 69 -0.91 -17.37 -0.90
CA ASP A 69 -2.29 -17.01 -1.19
C ASP A 69 -2.64 -15.71 -0.44
N ARG A 70 -3.15 -14.71 -1.16
CA ARG A 70 -3.55 -13.41 -0.60
C ARG A 70 -4.61 -13.56 0.49
N ALA A 71 -5.45 -14.58 0.43
CA ALA A 71 -6.47 -14.84 1.46
C ALA A 71 -5.85 -15.15 2.83
N THR A 72 -4.62 -15.66 2.86
CA THR A 72 -3.86 -15.96 4.09
C THR A 72 -3.04 -14.78 4.61
N GLU A 73 -3.04 -13.66 3.89
CA GLU A 73 -2.40 -12.42 4.32
C GLU A 73 -3.39 -11.60 5.13
N TYR A 74 -3.17 -11.43 6.42
CA TYR A 74 -4.00 -10.61 7.32
C TYR A 74 -3.14 -9.96 8.41
N ALA A 75 -3.75 -9.09 9.23
CA ALA A 75 -3.12 -8.33 10.31
C ALA A 75 -1.99 -7.41 9.80
N PHE A 76 -0.94 -7.22 10.61
CA PHE A 76 0.22 -6.41 10.25
C PHE A 76 1.03 -7.08 9.12
N VAL A 77 1.22 -6.37 8.01
CA VAL A 77 1.95 -6.92 6.85
C VAL A 77 3.14 -6.10 6.41
N GLY A 78 3.22 -4.81 6.73
CA GLY A 78 4.28 -3.97 6.19
C GLY A 78 4.19 -2.50 6.53
N PHE A 79 5.03 -1.73 5.84
CA PHE A 79 5.14 -0.28 6.01
C PHE A 79 5.06 0.43 4.66
N SER A 80 4.53 1.66 4.65
CA SER A 80 4.84 2.62 3.58
C SER A 80 6.27 3.14 3.75
N TYR A 81 7.03 3.20 2.66
CA TYR A 81 8.44 3.56 2.63
C TYR A 81 8.67 4.67 1.60
N GLU A 82 8.98 5.86 2.10
CA GLU A 82 9.16 7.08 1.31
C GLU A 82 10.51 7.11 0.59
N VAL A 83 10.53 7.48 -0.69
CA VAL A 83 11.75 7.43 -1.52
C VAL A 83 12.19 8.72 -2.20
N THR A 84 11.57 9.86 -1.89
CA THR A 84 11.98 11.16 -2.48
C THR A 84 13.44 11.52 -2.23
N ASP A 85 14.05 11.02 -1.15
CA ASP A 85 15.48 11.22 -0.86
C ASP A 85 16.42 10.32 -1.69
N CYS A 86 15.89 9.52 -2.63
CA CYS A 86 16.67 8.66 -3.51
C CYS A 86 17.68 7.77 -2.76
N GLN A 87 17.20 7.00 -1.77
CA GLN A 87 18.08 6.26 -0.87
C GLN A 87 19.04 5.32 -1.61
N SER A 88 20.29 5.28 -1.17
CA SER A 88 21.28 4.35 -1.74
C SER A 88 20.87 2.88 -1.54
N LEU A 89 21.39 1.98 -2.37
CA LEU A 89 21.18 0.54 -2.18
C LEU A 89 21.58 0.05 -0.79
N SER A 90 22.64 0.63 -0.20
CA SER A 90 23.07 0.26 1.16
C SER A 90 22.04 0.66 2.22
N GLN A 91 21.40 1.82 2.05
CA GLN A 91 20.34 2.29 2.94
C GLN A 91 19.09 1.41 2.78
N LEU A 92 18.64 1.18 1.55
CA LEU A 92 17.49 0.30 1.26
C LEU A 92 17.69 -1.11 1.85
N ARG A 93 18.89 -1.69 1.71
CA ARG A 93 19.22 -2.99 2.32
C ARG A 93 19.11 -2.97 3.84
N THR A 94 19.58 -1.90 4.47
CA THR A 94 19.56 -1.77 5.93
C THR A 94 18.11 -1.67 6.42
N ASP A 95 17.32 -0.79 5.80
CA ASP A 95 15.95 -0.54 6.21
C ASP A 95 15.05 -1.74 5.96
N PHE A 96 15.15 -2.37 4.78
CA PHE A 96 14.32 -3.52 4.43
C PHE A 96 14.63 -4.74 5.31
N LYS A 97 15.91 -4.95 5.66
CA LYS A 97 16.30 -5.99 6.63
C LYS A 97 15.80 -5.65 8.03
N ASN A 98 15.79 -4.39 8.44
CA ASN A 98 15.23 -3.98 9.73
C ASN A 98 13.71 -4.23 9.78
N ILE A 99 12.99 -3.84 8.73
CA ILE A 99 11.56 -4.14 8.54
C ILE A 99 11.28 -5.63 8.69
N ARG A 100 12.05 -6.48 8.00
CA ARG A 100 11.92 -7.93 8.09
C ARG A 100 12.22 -8.47 9.49
N ASN A 101 13.37 -8.12 10.04
CA ASN A 101 13.93 -8.82 11.19
C ASN A 101 13.41 -8.30 12.53
N THR A 102 13.20 -6.99 12.64
CA THR A 102 12.77 -6.32 13.87
C THR A 102 11.25 -6.30 13.96
N PHE A 103 10.57 -5.85 12.91
CA PHE A 103 9.12 -5.63 12.92
C PHE A 103 8.32 -6.77 12.33
N LYS A 104 8.98 -7.80 11.79
CA LYS A 104 8.32 -8.92 11.10
C LYS A 104 7.46 -8.43 9.94
N GLY A 105 7.86 -7.34 9.30
CA GLY A 105 7.25 -6.86 8.06
C GLY A 105 7.47 -7.86 6.94
N ARG A 106 6.42 -8.05 6.14
CA ARG A 106 6.41 -8.91 4.95
C ARG A 106 6.47 -8.12 3.66
N TYR A 107 6.00 -6.87 3.70
CA TYR A 107 5.93 -5.98 2.56
C TYR A 107 6.46 -4.59 2.90
N ILE A 108 6.91 -3.89 1.86
CA ILE A 108 6.92 -2.44 1.82
C ILE A 108 6.00 -1.96 0.70
N ARG A 109 5.29 -0.86 0.95
CA ARG A 109 4.67 -0.04 -0.09
C ARG A 109 5.59 1.13 -0.40
N MET A 110 5.95 1.29 -1.65
CA MET A 110 6.73 2.46 -2.08
C MET A 110 5.83 3.71 -1.98
N TYR A 111 6.36 4.81 -1.46
CA TYR A 111 5.72 6.13 -1.47
C TYR A 111 6.71 7.17 -2.01
N GLY A 112 6.22 8.16 -2.75
CA GLY A 112 7.07 9.15 -3.43
C GLY A 112 7.76 8.62 -4.70
N PHE A 113 8.80 9.32 -5.15
CA PHE A 113 9.51 9.03 -6.40
C PHE A 113 11.01 9.24 -6.28
N CYS A 114 11.79 8.54 -7.09
CA CYS A 114 13.18 8.87 -7.31
C CYS A 114 13.50 8.68 -8.79
N ASP A 115 13.86 9.77 -9.46
CA ASP A 115 14.09 9.80 -10.91
C ASP A 115 15.55 9.46 -11.28
N ASN A 116 16.34 8.94 -10.34
CA ASN A 116 17.69 8.43 -10.63
C ASN A 116 17.61 7.16 -11.48
N ASP A 117 18.40 7.13 -12.55
CA ASP A 117 18.49 5.98 -13.45
C ASP A 117 18.76 4.67 -12.69
N GLY A 118 17.91 3.68 -12.92
CA GLY A 118 18.04 2.36 -12.31
C GLY A 118 17.71 2.30 -10.82
N PHE A 119 17.15 3.34 -10.19
CA PHE A 119 16.80 3.31 -8.77
C PHE A 119 15.96 2.09 -8.37
N TYR A 120 14.95 1.73 -9.18
CA TYR A 120 14.11 0.57 -8.86
C TYR A 120 14.87 -0.77 -8.93
N ASN A 121 16.01 -0.86 -9.64
CA ASN A 121 16.88 -2.04 -9.52
C ASN A 121 17.46 -2.17 -8.11
N ASN A 122 17.77 -1.05 -7.45
CA ASN A 122 18.23 -1.06 -6.07
C ASN A 122 17.12 -1.53 -5.12
N VAL A 123 15.87 -1.09 -5.35
CA VAL A 123 14.70 -1.56 -4.60
C VAL A 123 14.53 -3.07 -4.75
N VAL A 124 14.54 -3.58 -5.99
CA VAL A 124 14.43 -5.02 -6.28
C VAL A 124 15.55 -5.82 -5.60
N GLN A 125 16.79 -5.34 -5.68
CA GLN A 125 17.93 -6.02 -5.06
C GLN A 125 17.84 -6.02 -3.52
N ALA A 126 17.49 -4.89 -2.91
CA ALA A 126 17.33 -4.79 -1.47
C ALA A 126 16.17 -5.68 -0.96
N ALA A 127 15.03 -5.67 -1.66
CA ALA A 127 13.87 -6.48 -1.31
C ALA A 127 14.17 -7.98 -1.41
N TRP A 128 14.86 -8.39 -2.48
CA TRP A 128 15.34 -9.76 -2.67
C TRP A 128 16.24 -10.22 -1.53
N GLU A 129 17.21 -9.39 -1.11
CA GLU A 129 18.13 -9.73 -0.04
C GLU A 129 17.49 -9.71 1.35
N ALA A 130 16.47 -8.88 1.56
CA ALA A 130 15.74 -8.79 2.82
C ALA A 130 14.63 -9.85 2.94
N GLY A 131 14.19 -10.46 1.82
CA GLY A 131 13.07 -11.39 1.83
C GLY A 131 11.73 -10.72 2.11
N ILE A 132 11.50 -9.52 1.54
CA ILE A 132 10.24 -8.79 1.62
C ILE A 132 9.67 -8.52 0.24
N GLY A 133 8.33 -8.51 0.13
CA GLY A 133 7.64 -8.11 -1.09
C GLY A 133 7.52 -6.58 -1.19
N VAL A 134 7.20 -6.10 -2.39
CA VAL A 134 7.08 -4.67 -2.73
C VAL A 134 5.74 -4.41 -3.39
N HIS A 135 4.97 -3.46 -2.87
CA HIS A 135 3.92 -2.77 -3.61
C HIS A 135 4.60 -1.59 -4.31
N ALA A 136 4.86 -1.73 -5.60
CA ALA A 136 5.52 -0.72 -6.41
C ALA A 136 4.59 0.47 -6.64
N LEU A 137 5.15 1.65 -6.91
CA LEU A 137 4.34 2.85 -7.16
C LEU A 137 4.84 3.59 -8.40
N ILE A 138 3.90 3.97 -9.27
CA ILE A 138 4.08 5.06 -10.23
C ILE A 138 3.55 6.32 -9.57
N TRP A 139 4.47 7.21 -9.20
CA TRP A 139 4.11 8.47 -8.57
C TRP A 139 3.67 9.50 -9.61
N PHE A 140 2.43 9.97 -9.48
CA PHE A 140 1.89 11.05 -10.31
C PHE A 140 2.40 12.42 -9.87
N GLY A 141 2.60 12.61 -8.57
CA GLY A 141 2.85 13.94 -8.01
C GLY A 141 1.58 14.77 -7.91
N PHE A 142 1.76 16.00 -7.43
CA PHE A 142 0.65 16.92 -7.10
C PHE A 142 0.48 18.03 -8.13
N ASP A 143 1.37 18.11 -9.12
CA ASP A 143 1.47 19.27 -10.01
C ASP A 143 0.67 19.07 -11.32
N GLY A 144 0.03 17.91 -11.50
CA GLY A 144 -0.84 17.62 -12.65
C GLY A 144 -0.09 17.49 -13.99
N THR A 145 1.20 17.19 -13.93
CA THR A 145 2.13 17.13 -15.06
C THR A 145 2.37 15.68 -15.52
N ASP A 146 3.04 15.50 -16.66
CA ASP A 146 3.15 14.21 -17.37
C ASP A 146 4.41 13.38 -17.00
N GLU A 147 5.20 13.76 -15.98
CA GLU A 147 6.43 13.05 -15.60
C GLU A 147 6.15 11.59 -15.18
N TRP A 148 4.93 11.31 -14.72
CA TRP A 148 4.49 9.95 -14.40
C TRP A 148 4.59 8.99 -15.58
N ILE A 149 4.49 9.48 -16.82
CA ILE A 149 4.63 8.67 -18.04
C ILE A 149 6.05 8.12 -18.12
N GLY A 150 7.06 8.98 -17.92
CA GLY A 150 8.47 8.58 -17.89
C GLY A 150 8.77 7.62 -16.75
N ARG A 151 8.21 7.88 -15.55
CA ARG A 151 8.34 6.98 -14.39
C ARG A 151 7.72 5.61 -14.63
N ARG A 152 6.54 5.55 -15.24
CA ARG A 152 5.88 4.31 -15.66
C ARG A 152 6.79 3.53 -16.59
N ASP A 153 7.28 4.17 -17.65
CA ASP A 153 8.06 3.49 -18.69
C ASP A 153 9.40 2.98 -18.14
N ALA A 154 10.06 3.77 -17.29
CA ALA A 154 11.28 3.35 -16.59
C ALA A 154 11.02 2.17 -15.66
N LEU A 155 9.94 2.21 -14.86
CA LEU A 155 9.57 1.12 -13.97
C LEU A 155 9.24 -0.16 -14.75
N PHE A 156 8.43 -0.08 -15.82
CA PHE A 156 8.11 -1.23 -16.66
C PHE A 156 9.36 -1.82 -17.29
N GLY A 157 10.25 -0.98 -17.82
CA GLY A 157 11.54 -1.41 -18.35
C GLY A 157 12.35 -2.21 -17.32
N ILE A 158 12.40 -1.76 -16.07
CA ILE A 158 13.09 -2.48 -14.98
C ILE A 158 12.36 -3.79 -14.62
N LEU A 159 11.02 -3.77 -14.50
CA LEU A 159 10.24 -4.96 -14.17
C LEU A 159 10.44 -6.08 -15.19
N HIS A 160 10.57 -5.75 -16.48
CA HIS A 160 10.83 -6.72 -17.55
C HIS A 160 12.31 -7.14 -17.65
N SER A 161 13.26 -6.23 -17.42
CA SER A 161 14.69 -6.51 -17.63
C SER A 161 15.39 -7.13 -16.43
N ASN A 162 14.92 -6.86 -15.20
CA ASN A 162 15.52 -7.40 -13.99
C ASN A 162 14.92 -8.78 -13.66
N PRO A 163 15.70 -9.88 -13.71
CA PRO A 163 15.18 -11.22 -13.52
C PRO A 163 14.57 -11.47 -12.12
N LYS A 164 14.92 -10.66 -11.12
CA LYS A 164 14.37 -10.73 -9.76
C LYS A 164 13.06 -9.98 -9.59
N ALA A 165 12.74 -9.03 -10.46
CA ALA A 165 11.67 -8.06 -10.23
C ALA A 165 10.29 -8.72 -10.01
N LYS A 166 9.95 -9.70 -10.86
CA LYS A 166 8.67 -10.46 -10.75
C LYS A 166 8.53 -11.29 -9.47
N PHE A 167 9.64 -11.58 -8.80
CA PHE A 167 9.65 -12.38 -7.57
C PHE A 167 9.52 -11.53 -6.30
N VAL A 168 9.75 -10.22 -6.38
CA VAL A 168 9.66 -9.33 -5.22
C VAL A 168 8.56 -8.30 -5.37
N THR A 169 8.15 -7.95 -6.58
CA THR A 169 7.05 -7.00 -6.82
C THR A 169 5.72 -7.74 -6.75
N ARG A 170 4.95 -7.51 -5.68
CA ARG A 170 3.67 -8.17 -5.40
C ARG A 170 2.53 -7.57 -6.19
N VAL A 171 2.53 -6.25 -6.35
CA VAL A 171 1.53 -5.46 -7.07
C VAL A 171 2.16 -4.14 -7.48
N LEU A 172 1.64 -3.55 -8.55
CA LEU A 172 1.93 -2.19 -8.97
C LEU A 172 0.76 -1.27 -8.66
N GLN A 173 1.01 -0.19 -7.93
CA GLN A 173 0.10 0.94 -7.75
C GLN A 173 0.32 1.94 -8.90
N PHE A 174 -0.70 2.11 -9.75
CA PHE A 174 -0.77 3.13 -10.79
C PHE A 174 -1.26 4.45 -10.18
N GLY A 175 -0.47 4.99 -9.25
CA GLY A 175 -0.78 6.21 -8.53
C GLY A 175 -1.19 6.00 -7.07
N SER A 176 -0.92 7.05 -6.29
CA SER A 176 -1.42 7.29 -4.95
C SER A 176 -2.41 8.42 -5.03
N GLU A 177 -3.65 8.17 -4.61
CA GLU A 177 -4.78 9.09 -4.62
C GLU A 177 -5.13 9.72 -5.98
N PRO A 178 -4.99 9.00 -7.13
CA PRO A 178 -5.15 9.62 -8.45
C PRO A 178 -6.58 10.11 -8.74
N LEU A 179 -7.61 9.51 -8.11
CA LEU A 179 -8.98 9.98 -8.22
C LEU A 179 -9.20 11.18 -7.32
N TYR A 180 -8.76 11.14 -6.06
CA TYR A 180 -8.87 12.27 -5.15
C TYR A 180 -8.17 13.51 -5.72
N ASP A 181 -6.93 13.36 -6.19
CA ASP A 181 -6.13 14.44 -6.79
C ASP A 181 -6.61 14.85 -8.20
N ASN A 182 -7.59 14.14 -8.76
CA ASN A 182 -8.15 14.38 -10.09
C ASN A 182 -7.08 14.41 -11.20
N VAL A 183 -6.07 13.56 -11.10
CA VAL A 183 -4.93 13.62 -12.02
C VAL A 183 -5.32 13.19 -13.43
N LEU A 184 -6.24 12.23 -13.53
CA LEU A 184 -6.85 11.78 -14.78
C LEU A 184 -8.35 11.60 -14.57
N SER A 185 -9.12 11.71 -15.66
CA SER A 185 -10.52 11.26 -15.62
C SER A 185 -10.58 9.78 -15.25
N ALA A 186 -11.62 9.35 -14.53
CA ALA A 186 -11.78 7.95 -14.13
C ALA A 186 -11.70 6.97 -15.31
N SER A 187 -12.23 7.35 -16.48
CA SER A 187 -12.15 6.50 -17.69
C SER A 187 -10.72 6.42 -18.25
N SER A 188 -9.98 7.54 -18.24
CA SER A 188 -8.57 7.55 -18.66
C SER A 188 -7.70 6.76 -17.70
N LEU A 189 -7.93 6.88 -16.39
CA LEU A 189 -7.21 6.13 -15.36
C LEU A 189 -7.47 4.62 -15.49
N ALA A 190 -8.74 4.21 -15.64
CA ALA A 190 -9.10 2.81 -15.87
C ALA A 190 -8.43 2.23 -17.14
N ALA A 191 -8.32 3.03 -18.20
CA ALA A 191 -7.62 2.64 -19.42
C ALA A 191 -6.10 2.46 -19.18
N GLN A 192 -5.47 3.35 -18.40
CA GLN A 192 -4.06 3.21 -18.02
C GLN A 192 -3.81 1.96 -17.16
N VAL A 193 -4.68 1.70 -16.17
CA VAL A 193 -4.62 0.47 -15.35
C VAL A 193 -4.74 -0.77 -16.23
N THR A 194 -5.71 -0.79 -17.15
CA THR A 194 -5.91 -1.91 -18.09
C THR A 194 -4.70 -2.13 -18.98
N ALA A 195 -4.10 -1.05 -19.51
CA ALA A 195 -2.90 -1.12 -20.33
C ALA A 195 -1.68 -1.65 -19.53
N ALA A 196 -1.53 -1.21 -18.28
CA ALA A 196 -0.49 -1.69 -17.38
C ALA A 196 -0.65 -3.19 -17.09
N LYS A 197 -1.89 -3.67 -16.83
CA LYS A 197 -2.18 -5.10 -16.64
C LYS A 197 -1.76 -5.93 -17.86
N ALA A 198 -2.10 -5.45 -19.05
CA ALA A 198 -1.68 -6.12 -20.29
C ALA A 198 -0.16 -6.18 -20.41
N ASN A 199 0.54 -5.08 -20.15
CA ASN A 199 1.99 -4.97 -20.20
C ASN A 199 2.70 -5.92 -19.20
N LEU A 200 2.16 -6.05 -17.99
CA LEU A 200 2.77 -6.82 -16.90
C LEU A 200 2.26 -8.27 -16.80
N SER A 201 1.35 -8.68 -17.68
CA SER A 201 0.74 -10.01 -17.67
C SER A 201 1.76 -11.16 -17.74
N SER A 202 2.83 -11.01 -18.53
CA SER A 202 3.91 -12.01 -18.65
C SER A 202 4.75 -12.15 -17.37
N LEU A 203 4.76 -11.12 -16.54
CA LEU A 203 5.43 -11.10 -15.24
C LEU A 203 4.50 -11.55 -14.11
N GLN A 204 3.21 -11.70 -14.38
CA GLN A 204 2.17 -12.01 -13.40
C GLN A 204 2.11 -11.01 -12.24
N ILE A 205 2.40 -9.73 -12.53
CA ILE A 205 2.31 -8.64 -11.56
C ILE A 205 0.91 -8.00 -11.69
N PRO A 206 0.05 -8.08 -10.66
CA PRO A 206 -1.22 -7.38 -10.62
C PRO A 206 -1.05 -5.86 -10.59
N VAL A 207 -2.08 -5.13 -11.00
CA VAL A 207 -2.11 -3.66 -10.98
C VAL A 207 -3.31 -3.17 -10.18
N THR A 208 -3.08 -2.13 -9.40
CA THR A 208 -4.10 -1.40 -8.64
C THR A 208 -3.87 0.11 -8.76
N ILE A 209 -4.71 0.91 -8.14
CA ILE A 209 -4.35 2.24 -7.61
C ILE A 209 -4.36 2.17 -6.08
N SER A 210 -3.68 3.10 -5.40
CA SER A 210 -3.88 3.29 -3.96
C SER A 210 -4.72 4.54 -3.72
N GLU A 211 -5.82 4.44 -2.98
CA GLU A 211 -6.87 5.47 -2.98
C GLU A 211 -7.74 5.44 -1.72
N MET A 212 -8.35 6.58 -1.39
CA MET A 212 -9.37 6.69 -0.34
C MET A 212 -10.75 6.31 -0.87
N ALA A 213 -11.64 5.81 -0.02
CA ALA A 213 -13.05 5.60 -0.41
C ALA A 213 -13.67 6.90 -0.95
N TYR A 214 -13.30 8.05 -0.38
CA TYR A 214 -13.75 9.36 -0.81
C TYR A 214 -13.36 9.70 -2.26
N GLY A 215 -12.15 9.33 -2.71
CA GLY A 215 -11.72 9.56 -4.10
C GLY A 215 -12.61 8.86 -5.13
N TYR A 216 -13.08 7.65 -4.81
CA TYR A 216 -14.09 6.98 -5.63
C TYR A 216 -15.47 7.66 -5.55
N GLN A 217 -15.89 8.11 -4.36
CA GLN A 217 -17.21 8.71 -4.17
C GLN A 217 -17.36 10.08 -4.84
N GLU A 218 -16.31 10.92 -4.84
CA GLU A 218 -16.37 12.26 -5.41
C GLU A 218 -16.33 12.26 -6.96
N ARG A 219 -15.74 11.23 -7.57
CA ARG A 219 -15.50 11.19 -9.01
C ARG A 219 -16.57 10.40 -9.75
N SER A 220 -17.23 11.05 -10.72
CA SER A 220 -18.16 10.36 -11.61
C SER A 220 -17.45 9.23 -12.39
N SER A 221 -18.13 8.10 -12.59
CA SER A 221 -17.58 6.92 -13.30
C SER A 221 -16.34 6.27 -12.66
N SER A 222 -16.05 6.55 -11.38
CA SER A 222 -14.95 5.93 -10.62
C SER A 222 -15.07 4.41 -10.52
N GLN A 223 -16.28 3.85 -10.59
CA GLN A 223 -16.51 2.40 -10.63
C GLN A 223 -15.70 1.73 -11.75
N LYS A 224 -15.50 2.38 -12.90
CA LYS A 224 -14.67 1.83 -13.98
C LYS A 224 -13.23 1.56 -13.54
N VAL A 225 -12.71 2.34 -12.59
CA VAL A 225 -11.38 2.14 -12.00
C VAL A 225 -11.43 0.96 -11.04
N MET A 226 -12.45 0.88 -10.18
CA MET A 226 -12.67 -0.26 -9.28
C MET A 226 -12.80 -1.59 -10.04
N ASP A 227 -13.43 -1.59 -11.21
CA ASP A 227 -13.58 -2.75 -12.07
C ASP A 227 -12.24 -3.13 -12.76
N ALA A 228 -11.38 -2.14 -13.01
CA ALA A 228 -10.12 -2.34 -13.74
C ALA A 228 -8.99 -2.91 -12.85
N ILE A 229 -8.95 -2.58 -11.56
CA ILE A 229 -7.90 -3.00 -10.62
C ILE A 229 -8.02 -4.48 -10.21
N ASP A 230 -6.89 -5.11 -9.86
CA ASP A 230 -6.80 -6.53 -9.47
C ASP A 230 -6.98 -6.79 -7.96
N LEU A 231 -6.83 -5.75 -7.15
CA LEU A 231 -6.99 -5.73 -5.70
C LEU A 231 -7.25 -4.28 -5.28
N ILE A 232 -7.56 -4.06 -4.00
CA ILE A 232 -7.79 -2.72 -3.44
C ILE A 232 -6.63 -2.41 -2.50
N ASP A 233 -5.92 -1.32 -2.78
CA ASP A 233 -4.98 -0.69 -1.86
C ASP A 233 -5.68 0.58 -1.30
N ALA A 234 -6.19 0.47 -0.08
CA ALA A 234 -7.04 1.47 0.54
C ALA A 234 -6.26 2.40 1.48
N HIS A 235 -6.55 3.69 1.38
CA HIS A 235 -6.07 4.70 2.32
C HIS A 235 -7.11 4.88 3.43
N MET A 236 -6.73 4.56 4.66
CA MET A 236 -7.54 4.69 5.87
C MET A 236 -6.93 5.78 6.74
N LEU A 237 -7.37 7.02 6.54
CA LEU A 237 -6.72 8.21 7.09
C LEU A 237 -7.63 8.96 8.08
N PRO A 238 -8.02 8.34 9.21
CA PRO A 238 -8.98 8.94 10.11
C PRO A 238 -8.54 10.27 10.73
N PHE A 239 -7.23 10.52 10.84
CA PHE A 239 -6.71 11.79 11.35
C PHE A 239 -7.16 13.00 10.51
N PHE A 240 -7.37 12.80 9.20
CA PHE A 240 -7.84 13.83 8.28
C PHE A 240 -9.37 13.92 8.18
N SER A 241 -10.12 13.11 8.91
CA SER A 241 -11.57 13.23 8.94
C SER A 241 -12.01 14.49 9.70
N THR A 242 -13.09 15.13 9.24
CA THR A 242 -13.78 16.18 10.00
C THR A 242 -14.43 15.63 11.28
N GLU A 243 -14.61 14.32 11.38
CA GLU A 243 -15.15 13.61 12.55
C GLU A 243 -14.06 13.13 13.52
N ALA A 244 -12.78 13.38 13.20
CA ALA A 244 -11.67 12.96 14.04
C ALA A 244 -11.76 13.60 15.44
N SER A 245 -11.50 12.79 16.47
CA SER A 245 -11.61 13.20 17.88
C SER A 245 -10.24 13.33 18.55
N THR A 246 -10.23 13.79 19.81
CA THR A 246 -9.01 13.93 20.63
C THR A 246 -8.33 12.62 20.94
N VAL A 247 -9.07 11.50 20.97
CA VAL A 247 -8.54 10.16 21.24
C VAL A 247 -8.54 9.36 19.95
N ALA A 248 -7.36 8.96 19.49
CA ALA A 248 -7.22 8.24 18.21
C ALA A 248 -8.03 6.94 18.17
N ASN A 249 -8.15 6.21 19.28
CA ASN A 249 -8.90 4.96 19.33
C ASN A 249 -10.41 5.13 19.04
N ASN A 250 -10.95 6.35 19.16
CA ASN A 250 -12.33 6.64 18.77
C ASN A 250 -12.50 6.77 17.25
N SER A 251 -11.43 6.63 16.46
CA SER A 251 -11.52 6.74 15.00
C SER A 251 -11.91 5.45 14.30
N TRP A 252 -12.06 4.35 15.04
CA TRP A 252 -12.43 3.06 14.45
C TRP A 252 -13.75 3.11 13.64
N PRO A 253 -14.82 3.82 14.05
CA PRO A 253 -16.01 3.98 13.22
C PRO A 253 -15.74 4.66 11.87
N ILE A 254 -14.78 5.59 11.80
CA ILE A 254 -14.38 6.26 10.54
C ILE A 254 -13.73 5.24 9.62
N VAL A 255 -12.79 4.44 10.15
CA VAL A 255 -12.13 3.37 9.40
C VAL A 255 -13.13 2.32 8.91
N LEU A 256 -14.08 1.91 9.76
CA LEU A 256 -15.12 0.95 9.38
C LEU A 256 -16.02 1.50 8.27
N THR A 257 -16.39 2.77 8.31
CA THR A 257 -17.22 3.40 7.27
C THR A 257 -16.55 3.31 5.89
N ASP A 258 -15.27 3.66 5.81
CA ASP A 258 -14.51 3.58 4.55
C ASP A 258 -14.28 2.13 4.12
N LEU A 259 -14.04 1.23 5.07
CA LEU A 259 -13.83 -0.19 4.81
C LEU A 259 -15.10 -0.88 4.30
N ASP A 260 -16.25 -0.62 4.92
CA ASP A 260 -17.55 -1.15 4.51
C ASP A 260 -17.88 -0.68 3.09
N TRP A 261 -17.56 0.57 2.76
CA TRP A 261 -17.68 1.07 1.39
C TRP A 261 -16.84 0.24 0.40
N PHE A 262 -15.57 -0.05 0.72
CA PHE A 262 -14.74 -0.90 -0.13
C PHE A 262 -15.24 -2.35 -0.21
N VAL A 263 -15.80 -2.89 0.87
CA VAL A 263 -16.39 -4.24 0.88
C VAL A 263 -17.61 -4.28 -0.06
N ASP A 264 -18.50 -3.30 0.04
CA ASP A 264 -19.73 -3.23 -0.74
C ASP A 264 -19.47 -3.00 -2.24
N ASN A 265 -18.44 -2.22 -2.58
CA ASN A 265 -18.15 -1.81 -3.97
C ASN A 265 -16.98 -2.58 -4.61
N GLY A 266 -16.23 -3.34 -3.81
CA GLY A 266 -14.98 -3.98 -4.22
C GLY A 266 -15.13 -5.30 -4.96
N GLU A 267 -16.33 -5.87 -5.02
CA GLU A 267 -16.63 -7.15 -5.69
C GLU A 267 -15.78 -8.32 -5.18
N GLY A 268 -15.53 -8.36 -3.86
CA GLY A 268 -14.73 -9.42 -3.23
C GLY A 268 -13.22 -9.33 -3.50
N LYS A 269 -12.74 -8.23 -4.09
CA LYS A 269 -11.30 -7.98 -4.25
C LYS A 269 -10.61 -7.92 -2.87
N LYS A 270 -9.38 -8.42 -2.81
CA LYS A 270 -8.54 -8.35 -1.60
C LYS A 270 -8.26 -6.89 -1.24
N ILE A 271 -8.44 -6.51 0.02
CA ILE A 271 -8.18 -5.16 0.53
C ILE A 271 -6.89 -5.16 1.37
N TYR A 272 -5.91 -4.37 0.98
CA TYR A 272 -4.78 -3.95 1.82
C TYR A 272 -5.04 -2.52 2.28
N LEU A 273 -4.83 -2.24 3.56
CA LEU A 273 -4.81 -0.86 4.04
C LEU A 273 -3.38 -0.35 3.79
N SER A 274 -3.18 0.23 2.60
CA SER A 274 -1.86 0.58 2.08
C SER A 274 -1.33 1.89 2.65
N GLU A 275 -2.21 2.73 3.20
CA GLU A 275 -1.81 3.89 3.98
C GLU A 275 -2.77 4.10 5.14
N ASN A 276 -2.24 4.07 6.35
CA ASN A 276 -3.01 4.28 7.56
C ASN A 276 -2.08 4.67 8.71
N GLY A 277 -2.58 5.52 9.61
CA GLY A 277 -1.80 5.92 10.78
C GLY A 277 -2.38 7.13 11.50
N TRP A 278 -1.71 7.51 12.58
CA TRP A 278 -2.00 8.72 13.34
C TRP A 278 -0.68 9.43 13.66
N PRO A 279 -0.50 10.70 13.26
CA PRO A 279 0.79 11.36 13.41
C PRO A 279 1.10 11.69 14.87
N SER A 280 2.38 11.61 15.24
CA SER A 280 2.86 12.06 16.55
C SER A 280 3.14 13.56 16.63
N VAL A 281 3.29 14.22 15.47
CA VAL A 281 3.44 15.67 15.32
C VAL A 281 2.78 16.11 14.01
N THR A 282 2.24 17.33 13.97
CA THR A 282 1.75 17.93 12.73
C THR A 282 2.86 18.68 11.99
N SER A 283 2.73 18.81 10.67
CA SER A 283 3.58 19.66 9.83
C SER A 283 2.70 20.47 8.88
N SER A 284 3.25 21.41 8.10
CA SER A 284 2.42 22.22 7.18
C SER A 284 1.63 21.39 6.16
N GLY A 285 2.13 20.19 5.80
CA GLY A 285 1.46 19.26 4.89
C GLY A 285 0.66 18.14 5.60
N VAL A 286 0.66 18.13 6.94
CA VAL A 286 -0.01 17.13 7.76
C VAL A 286 -0.78 17.86 8.86
N GLN A 287 -1.96 18.35 8.50
CA GLN A 287 -2.89 19.05 9.39
C GLN A 287 -4.23 18.31 9.41
N PRO A 288 -4.88 18.19 10.58
CA PRO A 288 -6.19 17.57 10.65
C PRO A 288 -7.28 18.50 10.09
N ASN A 289 -8.36 17.92 9.56
CA ASN A 289 -9.55 18.69 9.18
C ASN A 289 -10.51 18.92 10.36
N SER A 290 -10.29 18.24 11.49
CA SER A 290 -11.00 18.47 12.76
C SER A 290 -10.09 19.22 13.74
N PRO A 291 -10.57 20.30 14.40
CA PRO A 291 -9.82 20.95 15.47
C PRO A 291 -9.67 20.07 16.72
N SER A 292 -10.41 18.97 16.81
CA SER A 292 -10.36 18.04 17.94
C SER A 292 -9.28 16.98 17.80
N ALA A 293 -8.76 16.74 16.59
CA ALA A 293 -7.75 15.73 16.35
C ALA A 293 -6.39 16.17 16.92
N VAL A 294 -5.78 15.33 17.74
CA VAL A 294 -4.52 15.65 18.42
C VAL A 294 -3.40 14.74 17.93
N ALA A 295 -2.41 15.31 17.25
CA ALA A 295 -1.17 14.62 16.92
C ALA A 295 -0.22 14.59 18.14
N ASN A 296 0.01 13.41 18.71
CA ASN A 296 0.98 13.19 19.77
C ASN A 296 1.37 11.71 19.82
N VAL A 297 2.47 11.39 20.51
CA VAL A 297 2.96 10.02 20.68
C VAL A 297 1.89 9.11 21.30
N GLN A 298 1.12 9.62 22.28
CA GLN A 298 0.07 8.83 22.93
C GLN A 298 -0.98 8.34 21.92
N ASN A 299 -1.41 9.19 21.00
CA ASN A 299 -2.42 8.88 19.99
C ASN A 299 -1.85 8.02 18.85
N GLU A 300 -0.60 8.24 18.45
CA GLU A 300 0.13 7.35 17.53
C GLU A 300 0.13 5.90 18.04
N HIS A 301 0.36 5.70 19.34
CA HIS A 301 0.46 4.36 19.95
C HIS A 301 -0.89 3.63 20.10
N VAL A 302 -2.00 4.34 20.27
CA VAL A 302 -3.31 3.72 20.56
C VAL A 302 -4.19 3.56 19.31
N VAL A 303 -3.77 4.09 18.15
CA VAL A 303 -4.48 3.82 16.91
C VAL A 303 -4.16 2.39 16.47
N LEU A 304 -5.14 1.49 16.62
CA LEU A 304 -5.04 0.12 16.14
C LEU A 304 -5.80 0.02 14.82
N ILE A 305 -5.08 0.16 13.71
CA ILE A 305 -5.62 -0.06 12.37
C ILE A 305 -4.92 -1.30 11.79
N PRO A 306 -5.59 -2.46 11.70
CA PRO A 306 -5.03 -3.66 11.11
C PRO A 306 -4.69 -3.41 9.64
N THR A 307 -3.47 -3.69 9.17
CA THR A 307 -3.06 -3.30 7.80
C THR A 307 -3.70 -4.11 6.66
N VAL A 308 -4.49 -5.15 6.95
CA VAL A 308 -5.15 -5.98 5.92
C VAL A 308 -6.47 -6.54 6.43
N VAL A 309 -7.50 -6.49 5.58
CA VAL A 309 -8.82 -7.07 5.82
C VAL A 309 -9.19 -8.00 4.65
N ASN A 310 -9.82 -9.14 4.93
CA ASN A 310 -10.48 -9.93 3.88
C ASN A 310 -11.90 -9.38 3.74
N ALA A 311 -12.28 -8.91 2.54
CA ALA A 311 -13.68 -8.76 2.21
C ALA A 311 -14.29 -10.17 2.25
N LEU A 312 -15.20 -10.41 3.21
CA LEU A 312 -15.88 -11.69 3.39
C LEU A 312 -17.09 -11.77 2.46
#